data_AF-A0A830F6L3-F1
#
_entry.id   AF-A0A830F6L3-F1
#
_cell.length_a   1.000
_cell.length_b   1.000
_cell.length_c   1.000
_cell.angle_alpha   90.00
_cell.angle_beta   90.00
_cell.angle_gamma   90.00
#
_symmetry.space_group_name_H-M   'P 1'
#
loop_
_entity.id
_entity.type
_entity.pdbx_description
1 polymer ?
#
loop_
_entity_poly.entity_id
_entity_poly.type
_entity_poly.pdbx_seq_one_letter_code
_entity_poly.pdbx_strand_id
1 'polypeptide(L)'
;MTDEPVSVGVLSLHTSKESKAILNAVEDLGHRGVWLREENLSVSIEDGEAVLDPDVDIVANRMLLSNTEQPCELLGIVNTLSQLRPTLNEPQHVLTAFHKFSTAAALAEAGVPVPDALLALDADNLNGGRERFGEEAVYKTAIGTHGGGTWKVGRDEDVNPVVGERYAFLQSLIERDGEKHADLRIYVVNGEVVGAMRRYAPENDWRTNVALGGSVEGVPDLPEEVEEMAAEAAEVVGLDYAGVDIVEGEDGWFVLEVNPTAGFKGLYQATNISPAPHIAKLAIETAGGEVDDARVEELAGRLDTSTPRGMPRKATESVEPNQVVGYTEEVLVSGTSGTERIVAKSDTGASRTSIDTKFAAKIGAGPIKSMTKVKSGSVKSGKSRPVVDIVVAVGGDRHTVAASLEDRSHMDYPLLLGRDILKHYQVDVTRRFEEAETLDADEEEEEPLE
;
A
#
# COMPACT_ATOMS: atom_id res chain seq x y z
N MET A 1 -28.27 22.27 -15.34
CA MET A 1 -27.71 21.20 -14.49
C MET A 1 -28.85 20.24 -14.25
N THR A 2 -28.61 18.95 -14.43
CA THR A 2 -29.61 17.90 -14.37
C THR A 2 -29.75 17.43 -12.93
N ASP A 3 -30.98 17.30 -12.45
CA ASP A 3 -31.37 16.73 -11.14
C ASP A 3 -31.10 15.20 -11.05
N GLU A 4 -30.15 14.71 -11.85
CA GLU A 4 -29.83 13.29 -11.97
C GLU A 4 -28.69 12.92 -11.03
N PRO A 5 -28.81 11.78 -10.32
CA PRO A 5 -27.80 11.36 -9.36
C PRO A 5 -26.49 11.00 -10.07
N VAL A 6 -25.44 11.78 -9.81
CA VAL A 6 -24.06 11.44 -10.22
C VAL A 6 -23.52 10.20 -9.47
N SER A 7 -22.47 9.63 -10.01
CA SER A 7 -21.79 8.46 -9.49
C SER A 7 -20.35 8.73 -9.07
N VAL A 8 -20.06 8.41 -7.81
CA VAL A 8 -18.76 8.64 -7.18
C VAL A 8 -18.06 7.30 -6.97
N GLY A 9 -16.95 7.10 -7.66
CA GLY A 9 -16.07 5.96 -7.50
C GLY A 9 -15.08 6.15 -6.35
N VAL A 10 -15.27 5.48 -5.21
CA VAL A 10 -14.26 5.49 -4.14
C VAL A 10 -13.21 4.42 -4.43
N LEU A 11 -12.00 4.85 -4.79
CA LEU A 11 -10.89 3.95 -5.15
C LEU A 11 -10.11 3.52 -3.92
N SER A 12 -10.20 2.25 -3.55
CA SER A 12 -9.39 1.68 -2.48
C SER A 12 -9.34 0.15 -2.54
N LEU A 13 -8.14 -0.39 -2.78
CA LEU A 13 -7.88 -1.83 -2.81
C LEU A 13 -7.81 -2.46 -1.41
N HIS A 14 -7.68 -1.65 -0.35
CA HIS A 14 -7.65 -2.13 1.04
C HIS A 14 -9.00 -1.90 1.72
N THR A 15 -9.34 -2.71 2.72
CA THR A 15 -10.60 -2.55 3.46
C THR A 15 -10.43 -1.47 4.52
N SER A 16 -10.97 -0.28 4.25
CA SER A 16 -10.95 0.86 5.17
C SER A 16 -12.36 1.21 5.62
N LYS A 17 -12.48 1.60 6.90
CA LYS A 17 -13.73 2.11 7.49
C LYS A 17 -14.10 3.47 6.89
N GLU A 18 -13.09 4.27 6.58
CA GLU A 18 -13.18 5.60 5.99
C GLU A 18 -13.72 5.52 4.56
N SER A 19 -13.23 4.59 3.73
CA SER A 19 -13.79 4.37 2.38
C SER A 19 -15.27 3.99 2.43
N LYS A 20 -15.67 3.14 3.38
CA LYS A 20 -17.09 2.80 3.59
C LYS A 20 -17.91 4.02 3.99
N ALA A 21 -17.40 4.84 4.91
CA ALA A 21 -18.08 6.04 5.36
C ALA A 21 -18.30 7.03 4.22
N ILE A 22 -17.31 7.23 3.33
CA ILE A 22 -17.46 8.09 2.15
C ILE A 22 -18.53 7.52 1.21
N LEU A 23 -18.49 6.21 0.91
CA LEU A 23 -19.49 5.55 0.05
C LEU A 23 -20.91 5.68 0.62
N ASN A 24 -21.09 5.42 1.92
CA ASN A 24 -22.37 5.53 2.59
C ASN A 24 -22.87 6.97 2.61
N ALA A 25 -21.98 7.95 2.80
CA ALA A 25 -22.34 9.37 2.73
C ALA A 25 -22.80 9.77 1.32
N VAL A 26 -22.13 9.30 0.26
CA VAL A 26 -22.60 9.51 -1.12
C VAL A 26 -24.02 8.97 -1.31
N GLU A 27 -24.30 7.76 -0.83
CA GLU A 27 -25.64 7.16 -0.91
C GLU A 27 -26.69 7.92 -0.08
N ASP A 28 -26.33 8.35 1.14
CA ASP A 28 -27.21 9.10 2.04
C ASP A 28 -27.52 10.53 1.53
N LEU A 29 -26.66 11.07 0.67
CA LEU A 29 -26.87 12.33 -0.05
C LEU A 29 -27.67 12.14 -1.35
N GLY A 30 -28.12 10.92 -1.67
CA GLY A 30 -28.98 10.64 -2.81
C GLY A 30 -28.24 10.26 -4.10
N HIS A 31 -26.93 10.05 -4.03
CA HIS A 31 -26.07 9.77 -5.20
C HIS A 31 -25.58 8.32 -5.22
N ARG A 32 -24.95 7.90 -6.34
CA ARG A 32 -24.50 6.52 -6.52
C ARG A 32 -23.04 6.35 -6.07
N GLY A 33 -22.84 5.77 -4.89
CA GLY A 33 -21.50 5.33 -4.45
C GLY A 33 -21.08 4.02 -5.13
N VAL A 34 -19.90 4.00 -5.75
CA VAL A 34 -19.32 2.79 -6.36
C VAL A 34 -17.95 2.54 -5.73
N TRP A 35 -17.74 1.37 -5.13
CA TRP A 35 -16.41 1.04 -4.62
C TRP A 35 -15.57 0.45 -5.75
N LEU A 36 -14.51 1.17 -6.16
CA LEU A 36 -13.53 0.69 -7.12
C LEU A 36 -12.43 -0.09 -6.39
N ARG A 37 -12.35 -1.41 -6.64
CA ARG A 37 -11.46 -2.35 -5.93
C ARG A 37 -10.90 -3.43 -6.86
N GLU A 38 -10.02 -4.27 -6.32
CA GLU A 38 -9.39 -5.37 -7.07
C GLU A 38 -10.42 -6.30 -7.72
N GLU A 39 -11.58 -6.51 -7.08
CA GLU A 39 -12.57 -7.47 -7.55
C GLU A 39 -13.41 -6.99 -8.74
N ASN A 40 -13.41 -5.70 -9.06
CA ASN A 40 -14.28 -5.14 -10.10
C ASN A 40 -13.65 -4.09 -11.00
N LEU A 41 -12.53 -3.45 -10.61
CA LEU A 41 -11.92 -2.39 -11.39
C LEU A 41 -11.28 -2.96 -12.64
N SER A 42 -11.75 -2.51 -13.80
CA SER A 42 -11.13 -2.83 -15.09
C SER A 42 -11.07 -1.58 -15.98
N VAL A 43 -10.01 -1.53 -16.79
CA VAL A 43 -9.86 -0.54 -17.86
C VAL A 43 -9.54 -1.31 -19.12
N SER A 44 -10.34 -1.10 -20.16
CA SER A 44 -10.13 -1.71 -21.48
C SER A 44 -9.74 -0.62 -22.48
N ILE A 45 -8.97 -1.00 -23.50
CA ILE A 45 -8.69 -0.16 -24.66
C ILE A 45 -9.10 -0.95 -25.89
N GLU A 46 -10.21 -0.56 -26.50
CA GLU A 46 -10.76 -1.20 -27.70
C GLU A 46 -11.00 -0.11 -28.75
N ASP A 47 -10.60 -0.39 -29.99
CA ASP A 47 -10.72 0.56 -31.12
C ASP A 47 -10.13 1.96 -30.87
N GLY A 48 -9.14 2.06 -29.96
CA GLY A 48 -8.47 3.32 -29.60
C GLY A 48 -9.15 4.11 -28.49
N GLU A 49 -10.24 3.59 -27.91
CA GLU A 49 -10.96 4.22 -26.82
C GLU A 49 -10.70 3.49 -25.50
N ALA A 50 -10.31 4.24 -24.47
CA ALA A 50 -10.12 3.71 -23.13
C ALA A 50 -11.41 3.83 -22.31
N VAL A 51 -11.89 2.71 -21.76
CA VAL A 51 -13.15 2.64 -21.02
C VAL A 51 -12.91 2.09 -19.62
N LEU A 52 -13.40 2.83 -18.62
CA LEU A 52 -13.44 2.41 -17.22
C LEU A 52 -14.71 1.61 -16.93
N ASP A 53 -14.58 0.42 -16.35
CA ASP A 53 -15.68 -0.37 -15.83
C ASP A 53 -15.41 -0.81 -14.37
N PRO A 54 -16.33 -0.57 -13.42
CA PRO A 54 -17.60 0.14 -13.60
C PRO A 54 -17.40 1.63 -13.88
N ASP A 55 -18.19 2.16 -14.82
CA ASP A 55 -18.15 3.58 -15.14
C ASP A 55 -18.68 4.43 -13.97
N VAL A 56 -18.01 5.56 -13.72
CA VAL A 56 -18.30 6.53 -12.67
C VAL A 56 -18.03 7.95 -13.20
N ASP A 57 -18.68 8.96 -12.65
CA ASP A 57 -18.50 10.35 -13.10
C ASP A 57 -17.23 10.99 -12.51
N ILE A 58 -16.81 10.53 -11.33
CA ILE A 58 -15.63 11.03 -10.60
C ILE A 58 -15.01 9.93 -9.74
N VAL A 59 -13.70 10.03 -9.47
CA VAL A 59 -12.98 9.12 -8.57
C VAL A 59 -12.54 9.84 -7.28
N ALA A 60 -12.99 9.36 -6.12
CA ALA A 60 -12.42 9.70 -4.82
C ALA A 60 -11.30 8.69 -4.47
N ASN A 61 -10.07 9.05 -4.81
CA ASN A 61 -8.83 8.33 -4.55
C ASN A 61 -8.54 8.21 -3.04
N ARG A 62 -8.64 6.97 -2.54
CA ARG A 62 -8.28 6.57 -1.19
C ARG A 62 -7.21 5.48 -1.19
N MET A 63 -6.34 5.47 -2.21
CA MET A 63 -5.24 4.50 -2.30
C MET A 63 -4.22 4.72 -1.19
N LEU A 64 -3.80 3.63 -0.55
CA LEU A 64 -2.79 3.66 0.52
C LEU A 64 -1.43 3.25 -0.04
N LEU A 65 -0.65 4.24 -0.48
CA LEU A 65 0.65 4.02 -1.14
C LEU A 65 1.80 3.68 -0.17
N SER A 66 1.64 4.00 1.11
CA SER A 66 2.76 4.03 2.08
C SER A 66 3.09 2.69 2.71
N ASN A 67 2.16 1.75 2.63
CA ASN A 67 2.27 0.41 3.20
C ASN A 67 2.31 -0.68 2.11
N THR A 68 2.53 -0.31 0.85
CA THR A 68 2.74 -1.26 -0.24
C THR A 68 4.22 -1.35 -0.60
N GLU A 69 4.63 -2.52 -1.09
CA GLU A 69 5.96 -2.75 -1.68
C GLU A 69 6.05 -2.18 -3.10
N GLN A 70 4.90 -1.84 -3.72
CA GLN A 70 4.82 -1.37 -5.11
C GLN A 70 4.03 -0.05 -5.23
N PRO A 71 4.48 1.05 -4.59
CA PRO A 71 3.77 2.33 -4.63
C PRO A 71 3.65 2.90 -6.06
N CYS A 72 4.63 2.66 -6.93
CA CYS A 72 4.59 3.13 -8.31
C CYS A 72 3.50 2.44 -9.14
N GLU A 73 3.26 1.15 -8.90
CA GLU A 73 2.19 0.40 -9.60
C GLU A 73 0.82 0.96 -9.20
N LEU A 74 0.59 1.13 -7.90
CA LEU A 74 -0.65 1.69 -7.40
C LEU A 74 -0.87 3.13 -7.85
N LEU A 75 0.19 3.95 -7.90
CA LEU A 75 0.12 5.31 -8.44
C LEU A 75 -0.15 5.30 -9.95
N GLY A 76 0.39 4.32 -10.69
CA GLY A 76 0.11 4.09 -12.10
C GLY A 76 -1.37 3.78 -12.37
N ILE A 77 -2.01 3.00 -11.49
CA ILE A 77 -3.46 2.75 -11.54
C ILE A 77 -4.22 4.06 -11.33
N VAL A 78 -3.90 4.84 -10.30
CA VAL A 78 -4.55 6.15 -10.05
C VAL A 78 -4.38 7.07 -11.26
N ASN A 79 -3.16 7.14 -11.81
CA ASN A 79 -2.87 7.95 -12.99
C ASN A 79 -3.61 7.48 -14.24
N THR A 80 -3.83 6.18 -14.40
CA THR A 80 -4.65 5.64 -15.49
C THR A 80 -6.09 6.12 -15.35
N LEU A 81 -6.66 6.06 -14.15
CA LEU A 81 -8.03 6.51 -13.90
C LEU A 81 -8.19 8.03 -14.06
N SER A 82 -7.19 8.82 -13.67
CA SER A 82 -7.25 10.29 -13.84
C SER A 82 -7.21 10.74 -15.30
N GLN A 83 -6.73 9.90 -16.23
CA GLN A 83 -6.90 10.17 -17.67
C GLN A 83 -8.33 9.98 -18.16
N LEU A 84 -9.16 9.23 -17.42
CA LEU A 84 -10.51 8.84 -17.84
C LEU A 84 -11.59 9.63 -17.12
N ARG A 85 -11.38 9.97 -15.84
CA ARG A 85 -12.34 10.66 -14.99
C ARG A 85 -11.64 11.68 -14.07
N PRO A 86 -12.31 12.79 -13.72
CA PRO A 86 -11.82 13.67 -12.65
C PRO A 86 -11.49 12.87 -11.38
N THR A 87 -10.41 13.22 -10.69
CA THR A 87 -9.90 12.42 -9.56
C THR A 87 -9.50 13.29 -8.38
N LEU A 88 -10.06 12.99 -7.20
CA LEU A 88 -9.76 13.65 -5.93
C LEU A 88 -9.07 12.64 -4.99
N ASN A 89 -7.84 12.75 -4.53
CA ASN A 89 -6.77 13.65 -4.94
C ASN A 89 -6.09 13.14 -6.23
N GLU A 90 -5.72 14.07 -7.12
CA GLU A 90 -4.95 13.80 -8.34
C GLU A 90 -3.59 13.11 -8.04
N PRO A 91 -3.10 12.20 -8.90
CA PRO A 91 -1.93 11.37 -8.63
C PRO A 91 -0.65 12.18 -8.44
N GLN A 92 -0.49 13.30 -9.15
CA GLN A 92 0.70 14.16 -9.04
C GLN A 92 0.78 14.83 -7.65
N HIS A 93 -0.34 15.27 -7.09
CA HIS A 93 -0.40 15.88 -5.76
C HIS A 93 -0.22 14.82 -4.68
N VAL A 94 -0.79 13.62 -4.89
CA VAL A 94 -0.54 12.46 -4.03
C VAL A 94 0.93 12.08 -4.01
N LEU A 95 1.62 12.09 -5.15
CA LEU A 95 3.06 11.82 -5.24
C LEU A 95 3.88 12.83 -4.43
N THR A 96 3.57 14.12 -4.53
CA THR A 96 4.21 15.16 -3.71
C THR A 96 4.00 14.90 -2.23
N ALA A 97 2.74 14.71 -1.82
CA ALA A 97 2.36 14.49 -0.42
C ALA A 97 2.93 13.18 0.16
N PHE A 98 3.12 12.18 -0.70
CA PHE A 98 3.65 10.87 -0.33
C PHE A 98 5.11 10.91 0.13
N HIS A 99 5.89 11.84 -0.42
CA HIS A 99 7.31 12.01 -0.10
C HIS A 99 7.49 13.22 0.83
N LYS A 100 7.70 12.97 2.12
CA LYS A 100 7.74 14.00 3.18
C LYS A 100 8.66 15.19 2.90
N PHE A 101 9.82 14.93 2.29
CA PHE A 101 10.77 16.01 1.93
C PHE A 101 10.28 16.82 0.72
N SER A 102 9.52 16.19 -0.19
CA SER A 102 8.91 16.89 -1.33
C SER A 102 7.80 17.82 -0.85
N THR A 103 6.96 17.34 0.08
CA THR A 103 5.98 18.17 0.78
C THR A 103 6.64 19.35 1.47
N ALA A 104 7.69 19.10 2.27
CA ALA A 104 8.40 20.17 2.98
C ALA A 104 9.01 21.21 2.03
N ALA A 105 9.57 20.77 0.89
CA ALA A 105 10.12 21.68 -0.12
C ALA A 105 9.03 22.56 -0.75
N ALA A 106 7.87 21.98 -1.11
CA ALA A 106 6.75 22.73 -1.69
C ALA A 106 6.18 23.76 -0.71
N LEU A 107 6.01 23.38 0.57
CA LEU A 107 5.55 24.27 1.62
C LEU A 107 6.54 25.42 1.88
N ALA A 108 7.84 25.12 1.95
CA ALA A 108 8.88 26.13 2.13
C ALA A 108 8.95 27.12 0.95
N GLU A 109 8.74 26.66 -0.29
CA GLU A 109 8.68 27.53 -1.47
C GLU A 109 7.47 28.48 -1.42
N ALA A 110 6.34 28.02 -0.90
CA ALA A 110 5.14 28.83 -0.70
C ALA A 110 5.23 29.78 0.52
N GLY A 111 6.23 29.60 1.39
CA GLY A 111 6.38 30.39 2.62
C GLY A 111 5.62 29.82 3.82
N VAL A 112 5.06 28.61 3.72
CA VAL A 112 4.41 27.90 4.84
C VAL A 112 5.51 27.35 5.77
N PRO A 113 5.49 27.68 7.08
CA PRO A 113 6.51 27.23 8.02
C PRO A 113 6.59 25.71 8.13
N VAL A 114 7.80 25.18 7.90
CA VAL A 114 8.16 23.77 8.15
C VAL A 114 9.45 23.75 8.98
N PRO A 115 9.69 22.70 9.80
CA PRO A 115 10.95 22.62 10.53
C PRO A 115 12.12 22.49 9.54
N ASP A 116 13.24 23.13 9.86
CA ASP A 116 14.48 23.00 9.08
C ASP A 116 14.78 21.53 8.80
N ALA A 117 15.17 21.21 7.58
CA ALA A 117 15.40 19.84 7.15
C ALA A 117 16.56 19.72 6.15
N LEU A 118 17.24 18.58 6.17
CA LEU A 118 18.32 18.25 5.26
C LEU A 118 18.14 16.83 4.72
N LEU A 119 17.89 16.74 3.41
CA LEU A 119 18.03 15.53 2.62
C LEU A 119 19.38 15.57 1.90
N ALA A 120 20.24 14.61 2.21
CA ALA A 120 21.47 14.38 1.49
C ALA A 120 21.55 12.89 1.11
N LEU A 121 21.95 12.61 -0.12
CA LEU A 121 22.01 11.23 -0.64
C LEU A 121 23.33 10.52 -0.32
N ASP A 122 24.28 11.28 0.21
CA ASP A 122 25.61 10.83 0.61
C ASP A 122 25.78 11.00 2.12
N ALA A 123 26.44 10.03 2.76
CA ALA A 123 26.57 9.98 4.21
C ALA A 123 27.45 11.12 4.76
N ASP A 124 28.54 11.49 4.06
CA ASP A 124 29.43 12.55 4.52
C ASP A 124 28.72 13.90 4.49
N ASN A 125 27.91 14.15 3.45
CA ASN A 125 27.09 15.35 3.36
C ASN A 125 25.97 15.39 4.41
N LEU A 126 25.31 14.25 4.67
CA LEU A 126 24.23 14.18 5.66
C LEU A 126 24.75 14.45 7.07
N ASN A 127 25.83 13.76 7.46
CA ASN A 127 26.44 13.90 8.78
C ASN A 127 27.21 15.22 8.91
N GLY A 128 27.83 15.71 7.85
CA GLY A 128 28.45 17.05 7.82
C GLY A 128 27.44 18.20 8.00
N GLY A 129 26.15 17.95 7.73
CA GLY A 129 25.06 18.88 8.02
C GLY A 129 24.38 18.68 9.38
N ARG A 130 24.71 17.62 10.14
CA ARG A 130 24.04 17.25 11.40
C ARG A 130 24.12 18.34 12.46
N GLU A 131 25.23 19.07 12.54
CA GLU A 131 25.46 20.09 13.57
C GLU A 131 24.44 21.23 13.54
N ARG A 132 23.77 21.46 12.41
CA ARG A 132 22.77 22.53 12.24
C ARG A 132 21.50 22.31 13.05
N PHE A 133 21.24 21.07 13.47
CA PHE A 133 20.02 20.66 14.17
C PHE A 133 20.17 20.60 15.69
N GLY A 134 21.27 21.11 16.26
CA GLY A 134 21.50 21.13 17.71
C GLY A 134 21.83 19.76 18.31
N GLU A 135 21.55 19.58 19.60
CA GLU A 135 21.94 18.37 20.35
C GLU A 135 21.13 17.13 19.93
N GLU A 136 19.86 17.31 19.57
CA GLU A 136 18.98 16.22 19.11
C GLU A 136 18.30 16.62 17.80
N ALA A 137 18.16 15.66 16.89
CA ALA A 137 17.48 15.85 15.62
C ALA A 137 16.48 14.72 15.36
N VAL A 138 15.48 15.00 14.55
CA VAL A 138 14.57 14.00 14.00
C VAL A 138 15.19 13.41 12.74
N TYR A 139 15.43 12.11 12.75
CA TYR A 139 15.86 11.34 11.59
C TYR A 139 14.68 10.53 11.06
N LYS A 140 14.26 10.74 9.81
CA LYS A 140 13.08 10.08 9.24
C LYS A 140 13.28 9.61 7.81
N THR A 141 12.68 8.46 7.49
CA THR A 141 12.50 8.02 6.10
C THR A 141 11.58 8.96 5.35
N ALA A 142 11.91 9.25 4.09
CA ALA A 142 11.16 10.16 3.24
C ALA A 142 9.76 9.66 2.89
N ILE A 143 9.58 8.34 2.86
CA ILE A 143 8.30 7.66 2.63
C ILE A 143 8.03 6.75 3.84
N GLY A 144 6.83 6.82 4.44
CA GLY A 144 6.49 6.04 5.63
C GLY A 144 5.12 6.37 6.19
N THR A 145 4.51 5.47 6.98
CA THR A 145 3.31 5.77 7.77
C THR A 145 3.42 5.30 9.22
N HIS A 146 2.51 5.83 10.05
CA HIS A 146 2.27 5.40 11.44
C HIS A 146 3.51 5.50 12.36
N GLY A 147 4.51 6.32 12.02
CA GLY A 147 5.72 6.53 12.82
C GLY A 147 6.77 5.42 12.69
N GLY A 148 6.54 4.46 11.80
CA GLY A 148 7.60 3.60 11.31
C GLY A 148 8.58 4.43 10.47
N GLY A 149 9.87 4.31 10.75
CA GLY A 149 10.87 5.06 10.01
C GLY A 149 11.16 6.46 10.57
N THR A 150 10.99 6.69 11.87
CA THR A 150 11.29 7.97 12.53
C THR A 150 11.97 7.73 13.86
N TRP A 151 13.12 8.38 14.06
CA TRP A 151 14.01 8.24 15.20
C TRP A 151 14.46 9.61 15.69
N LYS A 152 14.81 9.69 16.97
CA LYS A 152 15.56 10.82 17.53
C LYS A 152 17.02 10.40 17.58
N VAL A 153 17.91 11.26 17.08
CA VAL A 153 19.35 10.98 17.02
C VAL A 153 20.14 12.08 17.71
N GLY A 154 21.12 11.69 18.51
CA GLY A 154 22.06 12.62 19.15
C GLY A 154 22.97 13.31 18.14
N ARG A 155 23.68 14.34 18.60
CA ARG A 155 24.62 15.13 17.79
C ARG A 155 25.79 14.30 17.25
N ASP A 156 26.31 13.40 18.08
CA ASP A 156 27.47 12.55 17.77
C ASP A 156 27.06 11.19 17.17
N GLU A 157 25.79 11.01 16.82
CA GLU A 157 25.29 9.79 16.19
C GLU A 157 25.27 9.93 14.66
N ASP A 158 26.14 9.18 13.98
CA ASP A 158 26.14 9.10 12.54
C ASP A 158 24.89 8.39 12.01
N VAL A 159 24.31 8.95 10.95
CA VAL A 159 23.15 8.40 10.24
C VAL A 159 23.49 8.06 8.79
N ASN A 160 22.75 7.11 8.22
CA ASN A 160 22.86 6.77 6.80
C ASN A 160 21.84 7.57 5.97
N PRO A 161 22.09 7.84 4.69
CA PRO A 161 21.09 8.49 3.82
C PRO A 161 19.93 7.56 3.41
N VAL A 162 20.00 6.27 3.75
CA VAL A 162 19.03 5.24 3.38
C VAL A 162 18.77 4.30 4.57
N VAL A 163 17.50 3.98 4.83
CA VAL A 163 17.08 2.92 5.76
C VAL A 163 16.23 1.89 5.03
N GLY A 164 16.71 0.65 4.98
CA GLY A 164 16.09 -0.38 4.14
C GLY A 164 16.20 0.00 2.67
N GLU A 165 15.06 0.24 2.02
CA GLU A 165 14.97 0.64 0.61
C GLU A 165 14.52 2.10 0.43
N ARG A 166 14.52 2.88 1.52
CA ARG A 166 13.96 4.24 1.53
C ARG A 166 15.02 5.27 1.90
N TYR A 167 15.07 6.37 1.15
CA TYR A 167 15.86 7.53 1.54
C TYR A 167 15.40 8.08 2.89
N ALA A 168 16.33 8.67 3.63
CA ALA A 168 16.08 9.28 4.92
C ALA A 168 16.74 10.66 4.98
N PHE A 169 16.24 11.49 5.89
CA PHE A 169 16.64 12.87 6.04
C PHE A 169 16.62 13.30 7.51
N LEU A 170 17.35 14.38 7.80
CA LEU A 170 17.36 15.03 9.11
C LEU A 170 16.37 16.19 9.12
N GLN A 171 15.75 16.43 10.27
CA GLN A 171 14.84 17.54 10.52
C GLN A 171 15.05 18.05 11.95
N SER A 172 14.89 19.35 12.18
CA SER A 172 14.85 19.93 13.52
C SER A 172 13.78 19.28 14.38
N LEU A 173 14.14 18.95 15.62
CA LEU A 173 13.18 18.56 16.63
C LEU A 173 12.49 19.82 17.16
N ILE A 174 11.17 19.91 16.99
CA ILE A 174 10.38 21.02 17.53
C ILE A 174 9.93 20.64 18.93
N GLU A 175 10.39 21.41 19.92
CA GLU A 175 10.07 21.22 21.33
C GLU A 175 9.38 22.46 21.89
N ARG A 176 8.66 22.26 23.00
CA ARG A 176 8.11 23.32 23.83
C ARG A 176 8.44 23.01 25.28
N ASP A 177 9.20 23.89 25.92
CA ASP A 177 9.67 23.69 27.29
C ASP A 177 8.51 23.45 28.28
N GLY A 178 8.61 22.37 29.07
CA GLY A 178 7.72 22.10 30.20
C GLY A 178 6.35 21.49 29.88
N GLU A 179 6.04 21.20 28.60
CA GLU A 179 4.78 20.57 28.19
C GLU A 179 4.99 19.16 27.60
N LYS A 180 3.93 18.34 27.59
CA LYS A 180 3.95 17.05 26.89
C LYS A 180 4.00 17.30 25.38
N HIS A 181 4.92 16.64 24.66
CA HIS A 181 4.94 16.69 23.20
C HIS A 181 3.58 16.29 22.62
N ALA A 182 3.02 17.21 21.84
CA ALA A 182 1.73 17.06 21.21
C ALA A 182 1.75 17.71 19.82
N ASP A 183 1.00 17.13 18.89
CA ASP A 183 0.74 17.72 17.60
C ASP A 183 -0.77 17.82 17.37
N LEU A 184 -1.17 18.71 16.46
CA LEU A 184 -2.51 18.85 15.95
C LEU A 184 -2.63 18.06 14.64
N ARG A 185 -3.58 17.12 14.59
CA ARG A 185 -4.10 16.57 13.33
C ARG A 185 -5.32 17.39 12.96
N ILE A 186 -5.25 18.10 11.84
CA ILE A 186 -6.35 18.89 11.27
C ILE A 186 -6.79 18.23 9.97
N TYR A 187 -8.09 18.00 9.79
CA TYR A 187 -8.62 17.44 8.55
C TYR A 187 -9.21 18.56 7.71
N VAL A 188 -8.66 18.73 6.51
CA VAL A 188 -9.07 19.75 5.55
C VAL A 188 -9.79 19.06 4.40
N VAL A 189 -10.90 19.64 3.95
CA VAL A 189 -11.63 19.24 2.74
C VAL A 189 -11.97 20.51 1.96
N ASN A 190 -11.54 20.59 0.71
CA ASN A 190 -11.76 21.73 -0.18
C ASN A 190 -11.33 23.09 0.43
N GLY A 191 -10.19 23.11 1.12
CA GLY A 191 -9.68 24.31 1.80
C GLY A 191 -10.37 24.64 3.13
N GLU A 192 -11.40 23.89 3.54
CA GLU A 192 -12.11 24.12 4.81
C GLU A 192 -11.68 23.11 5.88
N VAL A 193 -11.47 23.59 7.11
CA VAL A 193 -11.18 22.72 8.26
C VAL A 193 -12.45 22.06 8.76
N VAL A 194 -12.53 20.74 8.63
CA VAL A 194 -13.68 19.94 9.08
C VAL A 194 -13.56 19.56 10.55
N GLY A 195 -12.34 19.41 11.06
CA GLY A 195 -12.13 19.13 12.47
C GLY A 195 -10.67 18.92 12.82
N ALA A 196 -10.37 19.12 14.10
CA ALA A 196 -9.03 18.99 14.63
C ALA A 196 -8.99 18.12 15.89
N MET A 197 -7.91 17.37 16.05
CA MET A 197 -7.60 16.69 17.30
C MET A 197 -6.15 16.92 17.69
N ARG A 198 -5.91 17.05 18.99
CA ARG A 198 -4.57 17.03 19.56
C ARG A 198 -4.20 15.59 19.88
N ARG A 199 -3.00 15.17 19.45
CA ARG A 199 -2.43 13.86 19.73
C ARG A 199 -1.27 14.03 20.69
N TYR A 200 -1.27 13.26 21.78
CA TYR A 200 -0.19 13.29 22.78
C TYR A 200 0.71 12.07 22.65
N ALA A 201 2.01 12.28 22.82
CA ALA A 201 2.96 11.18 22.90
C ALA A 201 2.85 10.42 24.25
N PRO A 202 3.09 9.10 24.28
CA PRO A 202 3.23 8.32 25.52
C PRO A 202 4.32 8.89 26.45
N GLU A 203 4.26 8.62 27.76
CA GLU A 203 5.21 9.20 28.75
C GLU A 203 6.70 8.92 28.50
N ASN A 204 7.06 7.96 27.64
CA ASN A 204 8.44 7.61 27.29
C ASN A 204 8.71 7.63 25.77
N ASP A 205 7.84 8.26 24.98
CA ASP A 205 8.03 8.42 23.54
C ASP A 205 7.74 9.88 23.18
N TRP A 206 8.40 10.39 22.16
CA TRP A 206 8.16 11.75 21.65
C TRP A 206 7.19 11.72 20.46
N ARG A 207 6.96 10.54 19.87
CA ARG A 207 6.04 10.35 18.76
C ARG A 207 4.61 10.26 19.27
N THR A 208 3.77 11.14 18.77
CA THR A 208 2.36 11.35 19.14
C THR A 208 1.39 10.44 18.40
N ASN A 209 1.88 9.55 17.53
CA ASN A 209 1.01 8.72 16.70
C ASN A 209 0.09 7.83 17.54
N VAL A 210 -1.22 7.93 17.30
CA VAL A 210 -2.27 7.14 17.98
C VAL A 210 -2.01 5.63 17.89
N ALA A 211 -1.37 5.17 16.80
CA ALA A 211 -0.98 3.77 16.61
C ALA A 211 0.06 3.27 17.63
N LEU A 212 0.78 4.18 18.30
CA LEU A 212 1.78 3.90 19.34
C LEU A 212 1.23 4.04 20.78
N GLY A 213 -0.09 4.20 20.94
CA GLY A 213 -0.74 4.32 22.24
C GLY A 213 -0.89 5.76 22.78
N GLY A 214 -0.71 6.78 21.92
CA GLY A 214 -0.99 8.17 22.26
C GLY A 214 -2.46 8.45 22.54
N SER A 215 -2.76 9.37 23.47
CA SER A 215 -4.12 9.85 23.72
C SER A 215 -4.53 10.91 22.69
N VAL A 216 -5.83 11.01 22.41
CA VAL A 216 -6.40 12.04 21.53
C VAL A 216 -7.44 12.87 22.27
N GLU A 217 -7.48 14.16 21.94
CA GLU A 217 -8.47 15.11 22.45
C GLU A 217 -8.96 15.98 21.29
N GLY A 218 -10.28 16.23 21.21
CA GLY A 218 -10.83 17.12 20.20
C GLY A 218 -10.43 18.56 20.47
N VAL A 219 -10.10 19.31 19.42
CA VAL A 219 -9.78 20.74 19.53
C VAL A 219 -10.93 21.50 18.87
N PRO A 220 -11.89 22.04 19.66
CA PRO A 220 -13.07 22.69 19.11
C PRO A 220 -12.75 24.03 18.45
N ASP A 221 -11.79 24.77 19.02
CA ASP A 221 -11.38 26.09 18.55
C ASP A 221 -9.88 26.05 18.23
N LEU A 222 -9.52 26.17 16.95
CA LEU A 222 -8.14 26.37 16.53
C LEU A 222 -7.80 27.86 16.57
N PRO A 223 -6.53 28.22 16.84
CA PRO A 223 -6.05 29.55 16.49
C PRO A 223 -6.25 29.80 14.99
N GLU A 224 -6.72 31.00 14.61
CA GLU A 224 -6.96 31.40 13.22
C GLU A 224 -5.72 31.16 12.33
N GLU A 225 -4.52 31.50 12.83
CA GLU A 225 -3.24 31.25 12.15
C GLU A 225 -2.98 29.77 11.84
N VAL A 226 -3.47 28.86 12.67
CA VAL A 226 -3.29 27.40 12.51
C VAL A 226 -4.33 26.84 11.54
N GLU A 227 -5.55 27.36 11.58
CA GLU A 227 -6.61 27.02 10.63
C GLU A 227 -6.20 27.42 9.20
N GLU A 228 -5.76 28.68 9.03
CA GLU A 228 -5.23 29.20 7.76
C GLU A 228 -4.01 28.40 7.29
N MET A 229 -3.04 28.13 8.18
CA MET A 229 -1.86 27.32 7.86
C MET A 229 -2.23 25.91 7.39
N ALA A 230 -3.24 25.28 7.98
CA ALA A 230 -3.69 23.95 7.56
C ALA A 230 -4.35 23.97 6.18
N ALA A 231 -5.23 24.95 5.93
CA ALA A 231 -5.87 25.14 4.64
C ALA A 231 -4.84 25.43 3.53
N GLU A 232 -3.93 26.37 3.77
CA GLU A 232 -2.85 26.74 2.85
C GLU A 232 -1.92 25.55 2.58
N ALA A 233 -1.57 24.75 3.59
CA ALA A 233 -0.74 23.57 3.39
C ALA A 233 -1.39 22.52 2.49
N ALA A 234 -2.71 22.32 2.60
CA ALA A 234 -3.43 21.41 1.70
C ALA A 234 -3.50 21.97 0.27
N GLU A 235 -3.75 23.28 0.12
CA GLU A 235 -3.80 23.98 -1.17
C GLU A 235 -2.45 23.96 -1.90
N VAL A 236 -1.36 24.32 -1.23
CA VAL A 236 0.00 24.34 -1.80
C VAL A 236 0.42 22.97 -2.32
N VAL A 237 0.05 21.90 -1.63
CA VAL A 237 0.34 20.53 -2.07
C VAL A 237 -0.62 20.08 -3.19
N GLY A 238 -1.78 20.74 -3.33
CA GLY A 238 -2.82 20.46 -4.32
C GLY A 238 -3.79 19.35 -3.91
N LEU A 239 -4.01 19.15 -2.61
CA LEU A 239 -4.91 18.09 -2.12
C LEU A 239 -6.32 18.63 -1.85
N ASP A 240 -7.30 18.01 -2.48
CA ASP A 240 -8.74 18.23 -2.30
C ASP A 240 -9.20 17.85 -0.89
N TYR A 241 -8.59 16.82 -0.30
CA TYR A 241 -8.75 16.48 1.10
C TYR A 241 -7.47 15.89 1.69
N ALA A 242 -7.15 16.31 2.91
CA ALA A 242 -5.91 15.90 3.57
C ALA A 242 -6.01 15.94 5.10
N GLY A 243 -5.17 15.15 5.76
CA GLY A 243 -4.86 15.35 7.17
C GLY A 243 -3.53 16.10 7.31
N VAL A 244 -3.56 17.29 7.86
CA VAL A 244 -2.38 18.14 8.12
C VAL A 244 -1.95 17.95 9.56
N ASP A 245 -0.68 17.62 9.76
CA ASP A 245 -0.06 17.46 11.07
C ASP A 245 0.75 18.72 11.38
N ILE A 246 0.37 19.47 12.41
CA ILE A 246 1.00 20.74 12.80
C ILE A 246 1.50 20.64 14.24
N VAL A 247 2.68 21.17 14.52
CA VAL A 247 3.26 21.22 15.87
C VAL A 247 3.49 22.65 16.32
N GLU A 248 3.29 22.89 17.62
CA GLU A 248 3.62 24.15 18.29
C GLU A 248 5.07 24.10 18.78
N GLY A 249 5.89 25.05 18.37
CA GLY A 249 7.23 25.30 18.91
C GLY A 249 7.30 26.61 19.68
N GLU A 250 8.47 26.94 20.22
CA GLU A 250 8.69 28.22 20.92
C GLU A 250 8.52 29.45 20.00
N ASP A 251 8.93 29.31 18.74
CA ASP A 251 8.94 30.38 17.74
C ASP A 251 7.69 30.40 16.83
N GLY A 252 6.69 29.56 17.12
CA GLY A 252 5.43 29.48 16.36
C GLY A 252 5.07 28.06 15.90
N TRP A 253 4.18 27.99 14.92
CA TRP A 253 3.63 26.73 14.39
C TRP A 253 4.37 26.25 13.15
N PHE A 254 4.48 24.93 13.01
CA PHE A 254 5.15 24.30 11.89
C PHE A 254 4.36 23.11 11.35
N VAL A 255 4.27 23.00 10.02
CA VAL A 255 3.69 21.83 9.36
C VAL A 255 4.70 20.68 9.33
N LEU A 256 4.30 19.53 9.87
CA LEU A 256 5.12 18.31 9.92
C LEU A 256 4.87 17.37 8.74
N GLU A 257 3.62 17.19 8.35
CA GLU A 257 3.19 16.28 7.28
C GLU A 257 1.82 16.68 6.74
N VAL A 258 1.61 16.47 5.43
CA VAL A 258 0.30 16.58 4.78
C VAL A 258 -0.05 15.20 4.20
N ASN A 259 -1.11 14.58 4.71
CA ASN A 259 -1.45 13.19 4.42
C ASN A 259 -2.65 13.07 3.46
N PRO A 260 -2.46 12.59 2.21
CA PRO A 260 -3.52 12.56 1.19
C PRO A 260 -4.59 11.48 1.45
N THR A 261 -4.24 10.46 2.24
CA THR A 261 -5.13 9.34 2.58
C THR A 261 -5.32 9.26 4.10
N ALA A 262 -5.36 10.41 4.80
CA ALA A 262 -5.49 10.47 6.24
C ALA A 262 -6.75 9.72 6.73
N GLY A 263 -6.59 8.87 7.75
CA GLY A 263 -7.70 8.22 8.43
C GLY A 263 -8.38 9.18 9.41
N PHE A 264 -9.71 9.12 9.52
CA PHE A 264 -10.48 10.01 10.39
C PHE A 264 -11.27 9.27 11.49
N LYS A 265 -11.02 7.98 11.71
CA LYS A 265 -11.62 7.27 12.86
C LYS A 265 -11.19 7.88 14.21
N GLY A 266 -9.90 8.18 14.36
CA GLY A 266 -9.38 8.81 15.59
C GLY A 266 -9.94 10.22 15.77
N LEU A 267 -10.02 10.99 14.67
CA LEU A 267 -10.64 12.32 14.66
C LEU A 267 -12.11 12.25 15.10
N TYR A 268 -12.89 11.33 14.54
CA TYR A 268 -14.29 11.14 14.91
C TYR A 268 -14.44 10.75 16.40
N GLN A 269 -13.55 9.92 16.94
CA GLN A 269 -13.57 9.57 18.37
C GLN A 269 -13.29 10.78 19.27
N ALA A 270 -12.47 11.72 18.80
CA ALA A 270 -12.08 12.92 19.55
C ALA A 270 -13.09 14.06 19.42
N THR A 271 -13.72 14.22 18.26
CA THR A 271 -14.54 15.40 17.89
C THR A 271 -16.02 15.08 17.70
N ASN A 272 -16.36 13.81 17.48
CA ASN A 272 -17.67 13.37 16.99
C ASN A 272 -18.05 13.93 15.60
N ILE A 273 -17.06 14.37 14.82
CA ILE A 273 -17.23 14.92 13.46
C ILE A 273 -16.55 13.98 12.45
N SER A 274 -17.29 13.60 11.42
CA SER A 274 -16.84 12.75 10.32
C SER A 274 -16.57 13.60 9.07
N PRO A 275 -15.35 13.55 8.51
CA PRO A 275 -15.06 14.16 7.21
C PRO A 275 -15.74 13.50 6.01
N ALA A 276 -16.33 12.32 6.17
CA ALA A 276 -16.88 11.55 5.04
C ALA A 276 -17.97 12.28 4.24
N PRO A 277 -18.95 12.97 4.86
CA PRO A 277 -19.97 13.72 4.13
C PRO A 277 -19.42 14.95 3.40
N HIS A 278 -18.41 15.62 3.95
CA HIS A 278 -17.74 16.73 3.26
C HIS A 278 -16.96 16.25 2.03
N ILE A 279 -16.25 15.11 2.13
CA ILE A 279 -15.58 14.48 0.98
C ILE A 279 -16.61 14.03 -0.07
N ALA A 280 -17.73 13.44 0.36
CA ALA A 280 -18.80 13.04 -0.53
C ALA A 280 -19.41 14.26 -1.27
N LYS A 281 -19.71 15.35 -0.54
CA LYS A 281 -20.17 16.62 -1.11
C LYS A 281 -19.22 17.10 -2.19
N LEU A 282 -17.93 17.23 -1.87
CA LEU A 282 -16.92 17.71 -2.81
C LEU A 282 -16.89 16.86 -4.09
N ALA A 283 -16.91 15.54 -3.96
CA ALA A 283 -16.92 14.65 -5.11
C ALA A 283 -18.20 14.81 -5.97
N ILE A 284 -19.37 14.87 -5.33
CA ILE A 284 -20.67 15.02 -6.00
C ILE A 284 -20.73 16.35 -6.77
N GLU A 285 -20.37 17.46 -6.12
CA GLU A 285 -20.41 18.79 -6.73
C GLU A 285 -19.40 18.93 -7.86
N THR A 286 -18.21 18.32 -7.72
CA THR A 286 -17.21 18.29 -8.79
C THR A 286 -17.70 17.50 -10.01
N ALA A 287 -18.50 16.44 -9.79
CA ALA A 287 -19.17 15.71 -10.86
C ALA A 287 -20.41 16.43 -11.44
N GLY A 288 -20.76 17.61 -10.93
CA GLY A 288 -21.89 18.42 -11.38
C GLY A 288 -23.24 18.08 -10.72
N GLY A 289 -23.23 17.30 -9.64
CA GLY A 289 -24.39 17.08 -8.79
C GLY A 289 -24.62 18.22 -7.79
N GLU A 290 -25.74 18.18 -7.08
CA GLU A 290 -26.10 19.18 -6.05
C GLU A 290 -26.33 18.47 -4.71
N VAL A 291 -25.89 19.11 -3.62
CA VAL A 291 -25.98 18.55 -2.27
C VAL A 291 -26.58 19.58 -1.32
N ASP A 292 -27.44 19.14 -0.41
CA ASP A 292 -27.97 19.97 0.67
C ASP A 292 -26.95 20.05 1.83
N ASP A 293 -26.41 21.24 2.08
CA ASP A 293 -25.47 21.52 3.17
C ASP A 293 -26.02 21.13 4.54
N ALA A 294 -27.32 21.34 4.79
CA ALA A 294 -27.92 20.98 6.07
C ALA A 294 -27.88 19.46 6.29
N ARG A 295 -27.99 18.68 5.20
CA ARG A 295 -27.87 17.23 5.25
C ARG A 295 -26.43 16.78 5.46
N VAL A 296 -25.45 17.47 4.88
CA VAL A 296 -24.02 17.20 5.10
C VAL A 296 -23.67 17.36 6.58
N GLU A 297 -24.10 18.46 7.20
CA GLU A 297 -23.88 18.73 8.63
C GLU A 297 -24.55 17.68 9.53
N GLU A 298 -25.78 17.26 9.21
CA GLU A 298 -26.45 16.19 9.95
C GLU A 298 -25.66 14.87 9.88
N LEU A 299 -25.19 14.51 8.67
CA LEU A 299 -24.43 13.28 8.45
C LEU A 299 -23.04 13.33 9.09
N ALA A 300 -22.43 14.51 9.21
CA ALA A 300 -21.10 14.67 9.80
C ALA A 300 -21.05 14.19 11.25
N GLY A 301 -22.18 14.21 11.97
CA GLY A 301 -22.28 13.64 13.33
C GLY A 301 -22.16 12.11 13.42
N ARG A 302 -22.07 11.40 12.29
CA ARG A 302 -22.08 9.92 12.22
C ARG A 302 -20.92 9.38 11.40
N LEU A 303 -20.27 8.34 11.92
CA LEU A 303 -19.29 7.54 11.17
C LEU A 303 -19.89 6.20 10.73
N ASP A 304 -20.61 6.17 9.60
CA ASP A 304 -21.22 4.95 9.08
C ASP A 304 -20.19 4.03 8.41
N THR A 305 -19.79 2.98 9.13
CA THR A 305 -18.83 1.98 8.63
C THR A 305 -19.48 0.67 8.21
N SER A 306 -20.81 0.67 8.06
CA SER A 306 -21.57 -0.47 7.55
C SER A 306 -21.15 -0.81 6.12
N THR A 307 -21.46 -2.03 5.68
CA THR A 307 -21.12 -2.49 4.33
C THR A 307 -21.92 -1.69 3.29
N PRO A 308 -21.26 -0.95 2.37
CA PRO A 308 -21.95 -0.15 1.36
C PRO A 308 -22.74 -1.01 0.39
N ARG A 309 -23.82 -0.46 -0.18
CA ARG A 309 -24.63 -1.20 -1.18
C ARG A 309 -23.84 -1.48 -2.44
N GLY A 310 -22.98 -0.53 -2.84
CA GLY A 310 -22.05 -0.65 -3.96
C GLY A 310 -20.83 -1.56 -3.71
N MET A 311 -20.78 -2.33 -2.60
CA MET A 311 -19.67 -3.26 -2.35
C MET A 311 -19.65 -4.38 -3.40
N PRO A 312 -18.54 -4.56 -4.15
CA PRO A 312 -18.41 -5.64 -5.12
C PRO A 312 -18.62 -6.97 -4.40
N ARG A 313 -19.57 -7.76 -4.90
CA ARG A 313 -19.63 -9.16 -4.51
C ARG A 313 -18.48 -9.83 -5.23
N LYS A 314 -17.49 -10.31 -4.49
CA LYS A 314 -16.57 -11.31 -5.04
C LYS A 314 -17.49 -12.37 -5.65
N ALA A 315 -17.41 -12.57 -6.97
CA ALA A 315 -18.01 -13.74 -7.57
C ALA A 315 -17.53 -14.87 -6.66
N THR A 316 -18.48 -15.59 -6.06
CA THR A 316 -18.09 -16.74 -5.27
C THR A 316 -17.42 -17.62 -6.30
N GLU A 317 -16.09 -17.56 -6.39
CA GLU A 317 -15.31 -18.68 -6.88
C GLU A 317 -15.97 -19.81 -6.13
N SER A 318 -16.67 -20.66 -6.87
CA SER A 318 -16.98 -21.98 -6.37
C SER A 318 -15.66 -22.41 -5.76
N VAL A 319 -15.62 -22.48 -4.43
CA VAL A 319 -14.55 -23.19 -3.76
C VAL A 319 -14.80 -24.60 -4.25
N GLU A 320 -14.23 -24.92 -5.41
CA GLU A 320 -13.97 -26.29 -5.72
C GLU A 320 -13.21 -26.78 -4.48
N PRO A 321 -13.70 -27.86 -3.86
CA PRO A 321 -13.14 -28.35 -2.61
C PRO A 321 -11.63 -28.42 -2.79
N ASN A 322 -10.87 -27.75 -1.89
CA ASN A 322 -9.40 -27.62 -1.92
C ASN A 322 -8.78 -28.58 -2.92
N GLN A 323 -8.33 -28.10 -4.08
CA GLN A 323 -7.80 -28.98 -5.11
C GLN A 323 -6.81 -29.94 -4.47
N VAL A 324 -7.06 -31.24 -4.67
CA VAL A 324 -6.25 -32.29 -4.08
C VAL A 324 -5.01 -32.44 -4.96
N VAL A 325 -3.84 -32.09 -4.43
CA VAL A 325 -2.56 -32.33 -5.10
C VAL A 325 -1.96 -33.63 -4.59
N GLY A 326 -1.33 -34.39 -5.48
CA GLY A 326 -0.70 -35.66 -5.14
C GLY A 326 0.62 -35.51 -4.37
N TYR A 327 1.19 -36.65 -4.01
CA TYR A 327 2.59 -36.76 -3.60
C TYR A 327 3.54 -36.25 -4.68
N THR A 328 3.20 -36.51 -5.95
CA THR A 328 3.80 -35.91 -7.14
C THR A 328 2.70 -35.31 -8.00
N GLU A 329 2.97 -34.14 -8.57
CA GLU A 329 2.02 -33.39 -9.40
C GLU A 329 2.77 -32.78 -10.58
N GLU A 330 2.15 -32.79 -11.75
CA GLU A 330 2.65 -32.03 -12.89
C GLU A 330 2.39 -30.53 -12.68
N VAL A 331 3.43 -29.73 -12.82
CA VAL A 331 3.38 -28.29 -12.60
C VAL A 331 4.04 -27.54 -13.75
N LEU A 332 3.59 -26.31 -13.98
CA LEU A 332 4.22 -25.41 -14.95
C LEU A 332 5.10 -24.42 -14.18
N VAL A 333 6.41 -24.41 -14.44
CA VAL A 333 7.35 -23.48 -13.79
C VAL A 333 7.84 -22.47 -14.81
N SER A 334 7.66 -21.19 -14.49
CA SER A 334 8.07 -20.07 -15.35
C SER A 334 9.14 -19.23 -14.66
N GLY A 335 10.21 -18.96 -15.40
CA GLY A 335 11.20 -17.92 -15.10
C GLY A 335 11.12 -16.77 -16.11
N THR A 336 12.12 -15.90 -16.11
CA THR A 336 12.19 -14.71 -16.97
C THR A 336 12.44 -15.03 -18.44
N SER A 337 13.04 -16.19 -18.75
CA SER A 337 13.43 -16.54 -20.13
C SER A 337 12.78 -17.81 -20.66
N GLY A 338 11.93 -18.47 -19.88
CA GLY A 338 11.25 -19.69 -20.32
C GLY A 338 10.26 -20.26 -19.32
N THR A 339 9.41 -21.15 -19.83
CA THR A 339 8.40 -21.87 -19.06
C THR A 339 8.49 -23.35 -19.39
N GLU A 340 8.58 -24.22 -18.38
CA GLU A 340 8.65 -25.67 -18.56
C GLU A 340 7.64 -26.41 -17.69
N ARG A 341 7.18 -27.54 -18.22
CA ARG A 341 6.30 -28.47 -17.52
C ARG A 341 7.15 -29.59 -16.92
N ILE A 342 7.02 -29.81 -15.62
CA ILE A 342 7.79 -30.80 -14.88
C ILE A 342 6.93 -31.50 -13.83
N VAL A 343 7.37 -32.67 -13.39
CA VAL A 343 6.79 -33.31 -12.21
C VAL A 343 7.47 -32.77 -10.96
N ALA A 344 6.69 -32.15 -10.09
CA ALA A 344 7.13 -31.68 -8.78
C ALA A 344 6.66 -32.61 -7.68
N LYS A 345 7.38 -32.63 -6.57
CA LYS A 345 7.02 -33.43 -5.39
C LYS A 345 6.53 -32.53 -4.26
N SER A 346 5.42 -32.93 -3.65
CA SER A 346 4.86 -32.27 -2.48
C SER A 346 5.69 -32.58 -1.23
N ASP A 347 6.28 -31.54 -0.61
CA ASP A 347 7.07 -31.65 0.62
C ASP A 347 6.46 -30.78 1.73
N THR A 348 5.54 -31.39 2.49
CA THR A 348 4.87 -30.74 3.62
C THR A 348 5.82 -30.42 4.79
N GLY A 349 7.01 -31.03 4.82
CA GLY A 349 8.05 -30.75 5.80
C GLY A 349 8.87 -29.50 5.47
N ALA A 350 8.87 -29.07 4.21
CA ALA A 350 9.57 -27.88 3.75
C ALA A 350 8.72 -26.62 3.96
N SER A 351 9.28 -25.62 4.65
CA SER A 351 8.60 -24.33 4.80
C SER A 351 8.50 -23.54 3.50
N ARG A 352 9.35 -23.84 2.52
CA ARG A 352 9.55 -23.07 1.30
C ARG A 352 9.85 -24.00 0.13
N THR A 353 9.41 -23.60 -1.05
CA THR A 353 9.65 -24.27 -2.32
C THR A 353 11.14 -24.24 -2.69
N SER A 354 11.63 -25.31 -3.30
CA SER A 354 13.04 -25.44 -3.68
C SER A 354 13.14 -25.97 -5.11
N ILE A 355 14.12 -25.46 -5.84
CA ILE A 355 14.30 -25.70 -7.28
C ILE A 355 15.76 -26.09 -7.56
N ASP A 356 15.94 -27.02 -8.51
CA ASP A 356 17.26 -27.42 -8.99
C ASP A 356 17.98 -26.27 -9.69
N THR A 357 19.28 -26.16 -9.47
CA THR A 357 20.09 -25.04 -9.98
C THR A 357 20.20 -25.03 -11.51
N LYS A 358 20.30 -26.20 -12.16
CA LYS A 358 20.38 -26.27 -13.63
C LYS A 358 19.01 -25.97 -14.24
N PHE A 359 17.96 -26.49 -13.63
CA PHE A 359 16.60 -26.21 -14.07
C PHE A 359 16.24 -24.72 -13.91
N ALA A 360 16.59 -24.11 -12.78
CA ALA A 360 16.42 -22.68 -12.55
C ALA A 360 17.17 -21.82 -13.58
N ALA A 361 18.38 -22.21 -13.96
CA ALA A 361 19.13 -21.54 -15.03
C ALA A 361 18.45 -21.69 -16.40
N LYS A 362 17.88 -22.87 -16.69
CA LYS A 362 17.18 -23.16 -17.96
C LYS A 362 15.96 -22.28 -18.17
N ILE A 363 15.13 -22.09 -17.14
CA ILE A 363 13.94 -21.22 -17.22
C ILE A 363 14.27 -19.73 -17.02
N GLY A 364 15.51 -19.42 -16.64
CA GLY A 364 15.94 -18.08 -16.25
C GLY A 364 15.20 -17.57 -15.02
N ALA A 365 15.22 -18.32 -13.93
CA ALA A 365 14.69 -17.85 -12.65
C ALA A 365 15.30 -16.48 -12.29
N GLY A 366 14.49 -15.59 -11.68
CA GLY A 366 14.83 -14.17 -11.49
C GLY A 366 16.15 -13.91 -10.75
N PRO A 367 16.61 -12.65 -10.68
CA PRO A 367 17.86 -12.31 -10.02
C PRO A 367 17.88 -12.82 -8.57
N ILE A 368 19.06 -13.19 -8.07
CA ILE A 368 19.22 -13.68 -6.70
C ILE A 368 18.79 -12.57 -5.74
N LYS A 369 17.65 -12.75 -5.07
CA LYS A 369 17.10 -11.76 -4.14
C LYS A 369 17.81 -11.75 -2.78
N SER A 370 18.16 -12.93 -2.27
CA SER A 370 18.75 -13.08 -0.92
C SER A 370 19.42 -14.43 -0.70
N MET A 371 20.08 -14.60 0.45
CA MET A 371 20.61 -15.87 0.94
C MET A 371 19.77 -16.37 2.10
N THR A 372 19.34 -17.64 2.08
CA THR A 372 18.57 -18.28 3.17
C THR A 372 19.33 -19.45 3.78
N LYS A 373 19.36 -19.52 5.12
CA LYS A 373 19.97 -20.63 5.86
C LYS A 373 18.98 -21.77 6.05
N VAL A 374 19.20 -22.89 5.36
CA VAL A 374 18.34 -24.08 5.43
C VAL A 374 18.95 -25.10 6.40
N LYS A 375 18.15 -25.58 7.36
CA LYS A 375 18.52 -26.68 8.27
C LYS A 375 17.90 -27.97 7.72
N SER A 376 18.73 -28.99 7.48
CA SER A 376 18.29 -30.33 7.13
C SER A 376 18.52 -31.27 8.31
N GLY A 377 17.64 -32.27 8.50
CA GLY A 377 17.70 -33.21 9.62
C GLY A 377 19.01 -34.01 9.72
N SER A 378 19.82 -34.01 8.66
CA SER A 378 21.05 -34.80 8.53
C SER A 378 22.35 -34.02 8.82
N VAL A 379 22.32 -32.69 9.02
CA VAL A 379 23.53 -31.86 9.12
C VAL A 379 23.46 -30.87 10.29
N LYS A 380 24.46 -30.89 11.19
CA LYS A 380 24.52 -30.07 12.41
C LYS A 380 24.69 -28.55 12.17
N SER A 381 25.06 -28.11 10.97
CA SER A 381 25.15 -26.70 10.58
C SER A 381 24.28 -26.42 9.34
N GLY A 382 23.44 -25.38 9.40
CA GLY A 382 22.57 -25.01 8.28
C GLY A 382 23.36 -24.47 7.09
N LYS A 383 23.00 -24.89 5.87
CA LYS A 383 23.65 -24.48 4.61
C LYS A 383 22.95 -23.23 4.06
N SER A 384 23.72 -22.22 3.68
CA SER A 384 23.19 -21.00 3.05
C SER A 384 22.91 -21.26 1.57
N ARG A 385 21.74 -20.87 1.08
CA ARG A 385 21.27 -21.09 -0.30
C ARG A 385 20.76 -19.80 -0.91
N PRO A 386 21.12 -19.47 -2.16
CA PRO A 386 20.51 -18.36 -2.88
C PRO A 386 19.01 -18.58 -3.07
N VAL A 387 18.25 -17.49 -3.19
CA VAL A 387 16.80 -17.50 -3.42
C VAL A 387 16.49 -16.70 -4.68
N VAL A 388 15.65 -17.28 -5.54
CA VAL A 388 15.22 -16.70 -6.82
C VAL A 388 13.70 -16.70 -6.89
N ASP A 389 13.13 -15.74 -7.62
CA ASP A 389 11.70 -15.73 -7.90
C ASP A 389 11.36 -16.64 -9.08
N ILE A 390 10.32 -17.44 -8.89
CA ILE A 390 9.70 -18.26 -9.94
C ILE A 390 8.18 -18.18 -9.81
N VAL A 391 7.48 -18.41 -10.92
CA VAL A 391 6.03 -18.62 -10.92
C VAL A 391 5.76 -20.10 -11.13
N VAL A 392 5.03 -20.73 -10.21
CA VAL A 392 4.64 -22.14 -10.29
C VAL A 392 3.13 -22.23 -10.45
N ALA A 393 2.66 -22.82 -11.54
CA ALA A 393 1.25 -23.15 -11.72
C ALA A 393 0.99 -24.60 -11.30
N VAL A 394 0.07 -24.81 -10.36
CA VAL A 394 -0.33 -26.12 -9.82
C VAL A 394 -1.85 -26.21 -9.88
N GLY A 395 -2.40 -27.26 -10.49
CA GLY A 395 -3.86 -27.46 -10.54
C GLY A 395 -4.69 -26.37 -11.27
N GLY A 396 -4.03 -25.42 -11.95
CA GLY A 396 -4.67 -24.26 -12.58
C GLY A 396 -4.39 -22.94 -11.87
N ASP A 397 -3.98 -22.98 -10.60
CA ASP A 397 -3.64 -21.79 -9.82
C ASP A 397 -2.16 -21.43 -10.00
N ARG A 398 -1.85 -20.13 -10.04
CA ARG A 398 -0.49 -19.61 -10.22
C ARG A 398 0.03 -19.03 -8.90
N HIS A 399 1.23 -19.47 -8.50
CA HIS A 399 1.89 -19.07 -7.25
C HIS A 399 3.25 -18.44 -7.56
N THR A 400 3.42 -17.16 -7.25
CA THR A 400 4.74 -16.50 -7.30
C THR A 400 5.46 -16.76 -5.99
N VAL A 401 6.60 -17.46 -6.04
CA VAL A 401 7.35 -17.86 -4.83
C VAL A 401 8.83 -17.56 -4.93
N ALA A 402 9.41 -17.21 -3.78
CA ALA A 402 10.84 -17.09 -3.60
C ALA A 402 11.44 -18.48 -3.33
N ALA A 403 11.86 -19.18 -4.38
CA ALA A 403 12.36 -20.55 -4.29
C ALA A 403 13.86 -20.61 -3.95
N SER A 404 14.23 -21.55 -3.07
CA SER A 404 15.65 -21.77 -2.74
C SER A 404 16.36 -22.63 -3.78
N LEU A 405 17.55 -22.20 -4.23
CA LEU A 405 18.39 -22.95 -5.16
C LEU A 405 19.15 -24.08 -4.43
N GLU A 406 19.08 -25.28 -5.00
CA GLU A 406 19.84 -26.45 -4.54
C GLU A 406 20.36 -27.25 -5.74
N ASP A 407 21.53 -27.87 -5.62
CA ASP A 407 21.97 -28.86 -6.60
C ASP A 407 21.28 -30.19 -6.28
N ARG A 408 20.35 -30.57 -7.15
CA ARG A 408 19.49 -31.76 -7.01
C ARG A 408 19.71 -32.72 -8.18
N SER A 409 20.86 -32.63 -8.85
CA SER A 409 21.23 -33.51 -9.96
C SER A 409 21.20 -35.02 -9.63
N HIS A 410 21.13 -35.38 -8.35
CA HIS A 410 21.06 -36.74 -7.83
C HIS A 410 19.64 -37.16 -7.37
N MET A 411 18.63 -36.29 -7.53
CA MET A 411 17.25 -36.54 -7.11
C MET A 411 16.32 -36.68 -8.33
N ASP A 412 15.22 -37.40 -8.14
CA ASP A 412 14.25 -37.69 -9.20
C ASP A 412 13.36 -36.48 -9.60
N TYR A 413 13.32 -35.43 -8.76
CA TYR A 413 12.42 -34.28 -8.96
C TYR A 413 13.18 -32.94 -8.92
N PRO A 414 13.13 -32.13 -10.00
CA PRO A 414 13.80 -30.84 -10.06
C PRO A 414 13.12 -29.73 -9.24
N LEU A 415 11.91 -29.97 -8.72
CA LEU A 415 11.16 -29.03 -7.87
C LEU A 415 10.49 -29.75 -6.69
N LEU A 416 10.60 -29.15 -5.49
CA LEU A 416 9.74 -29.51 -4.34
C LEU A 416 8.82 -28.36 -3.99
N LEU A 417 7.54 -28.65 -3.90
CA LEU A 417 6.52 -27.72 -3.42
C LEU A 417 6.57 -27.68 -1.89
N GLY A 418 6.89 -26.51 -1.34
CA GLY A 418 6.86 -26.27 0.09
C GLY A 418 5.51 -25.74 0.57
N ARG A 419 5.39 -25.51 1.88
CA ARG A 419 4.17 -24.94 2.49
C ARG A 419 3.83 -23.52 2.04
N ASP A 420 4.75 -22.80 1.42
CA ASP A 420 4.48 -21.52 0.75
C ASP A 420 3.45 -21.66 -0.38
N ILE A 421 3.41 -22.82 -1.05
CA ILE A 421 2.41 -23.19 -2.06
C ILE A 421 1.36 -24.15 -1.45
N LEU A 422 1.80 -25.21 -0.78
CA LEU A 422 0.94 -26.31 -0.33
C LEU A 422 -0.11 -25.91 0.72
N LYS A 423 0.03 -24.76 1.39
CA LYS A 423 -0.99 -24.24 2.33
C LYS A 423 -2.35 -23.97 1.65
N HIS A 424 -2.38 -23.91 0.32
CA HIS A 424 -3.58 -23.68 -0.49
C HIS A 424 -4.25 -24.98 -0.97
N TYR A 425 -3.64 -26.15 -0.73
CA TYR A 425 -4.10 -27.43 -1.28
C TYR A 425 -4.25 -28.50 -0.19
N GLN A 426 -5.04 -29.53 -0.48
CA GLN A 426 -5.02 -30.76 0.30
C GLN A 426 -4.04 -31.75 -0.36
N VAL A 427 -3.03 -32.22 0.39
CA VAL A 427 -2.04 -33.18 -0.15
C VAL A 427 -2.53 -34.60 0.08
N ASP A 428 -2.83 -35.32 -1.01
CA ASP A 428 -3.07 -36.76 -0.98
C ASP A 428 -1.78 -37.51 -1.28
N VAL A 429 -1.18 -38.08 -0.23
CA VAL A 429 0.09 -38.81 -0.30
C VAL A 429 -0.01 -40.14 -1.06
N THR A 430 -1.22 -40.61 -1.35
CA THR A 430 -1.45 -41.86 -2.11
C THR A 430 -1.50 -41.63 -3.61
N ARG A 431 -1.79 -40.40 -4.05
CA ARG A 431 -1.83 -40.01 -5.46
C ARG A 431 -0.43 -39.68 -5.97
N ARG A 432 0.00 -40.26 -7.09
CA ARG A 432 1.22 -39.90 -7.81
C ARG A 432 0.86 -39.59 -9.25
N PHE A 433 1.50 -38.58 -9.83
CA PHE A 433 1.45 -38.36 -11.26
C PHE A 433 2.20 -39.51 -11.96
N GLU A 434 1.48 -40.26 -12.79
CA GLU A 434 2.03 -41.29 -13.67
C GLU A 434 2.11 -40.67 -15.08
N GLU A 435 3.31 -40.60 -15.65
CA GLU A 435 3.47 -40.35 -17.08
C GLU A 435 2.74 -41.47 -17.82
N ALA A 436 1.78 -41.14 -18.69
CA ALA A 436 1.22 -42.12 -19.59
C ALA A 436 2.40 -42.69 -20.41
N GLU A 437 2.70 -43.97 -20.22
CA GLU A 437 3.63 -44.69 -21.08
C GLU A 437 3.25 -44.40 -22.54
N THR A 438 4.21 -43.86 -23.29
CA THR A 438 4.20 -43.88 -24.74
C THR A 438 3.86 -45.30 -25.16
N LEU A 439 2.65 -45.50 -25.70
CA LEU A 439 2.36 -46.64 -26.54
C LEU A 439 3.32 -46.52 -27.73
N ASP A 440 4.39 -47.32 -27.69
CA ASP A 440 5.13 -47.75 -28.86
C ASP A 440 4.09 -48.32 -29.85
N ALA A 441 3.67 -47.49 -30.80
CA ALA A 441 3.08 -47.99 -32.02
C ALA A 441 4.26 -48.50 -32.86
N ASP A 442 4.46 -49.82 -32.81
CA ASP A 442 5.20 -50.57 -33.80
C ASP A 442 4.73 -50.13 -35.21
N GLU A 443 5.51 -49.26 -35.87
CA GLU A 443 5.48 -49.16 -37.32
C GLU A 443 6.23 -50.38 -37.86
N GLU A 444 5.46 -51.45 -38.11
CA GLU A 444 5.90 -52.59 -38.91
C GLU A 444 6.44 -52.10 -40.25
N GLU A 445 7.65 -52.56 -40.57
CA GLU A 445 8.31 -52.43 -41.86
C GLU A 445 7.43 -53.01 -42.98
N GLU A 446 6.95 -52.16 -43.91
CA GLU A 446 6.60 -52.62 -45.26
C GLU A 446 7.80 -52.42 -46.19
N GLU A 447 8.53 -53.51 -46.46
CA GLU A 447 9.39 -53.62 -47.64
C GLU A 447 8.55 -53.69 -48.93
N PRO A 448 9.08 -53.20 -50.07
CA PRO A 448 8.34 -53.13 -51.32
C PRO A 448 8.33 -54.49 -52.03
N LEU A 449 7.19 -54.87 -52.60
CA LEU A 449 7.10 -55.99 -53.54
C LEU A 449 6.77 -55.47 -54.96
N GLU A 450 7.65 -55.84 -55.90
CA GLU A 450 7.34 -56.01 -57.33
C GLU A 450 6.30 -57.12 -57.56
#